data_AF-A0A0G1DBZ7-F1
#
_entry.id   AF-A0A0G1DBZ7-F1
#
_cell.length_a   1.000
_cell.length_b   1.000
_cell.length_c   1.000
_cell.angle_alpha   90.00
_cell.angle_beta   90.00
_cell.angle_gamma   90.00
#
_symmetry.space_group_name_H-M   'P 1'
#
loop_
_entity.id
_entity.type
_entity.pdbx_description
1 polymer ?
#
loop_
_entity_poly.entity_id
_entity_poly.type
_entity_poly.pdbx_seq_one_letter_code
_entity_poly.pdbx_strand_id
1 'polypeptide(L)'
;MDKKIYADLLKERFKHFEYYFDKLLETTTDFEFFGIVARFIVPLIRESKSFEHLYFQCVREKDIYLKLRAELEKKAPLEFEQSFILLKLDLKIADKLEDSEIKERIDVIQKVFEQKQEYAIPSYLNVVYQQMGFLLEQFLEIGLMDVVKKYAAITDRKVKRHNKITGEIEEVTKFYLNGLIFAPSYSKLLNLDDIWNPEFVQKLWVVWEYMVLVEWCWNTPLSFFADKTENYGNFQLRNTSIHLLTLYDYWCQIDAIKKHNGGASTSPFCRKLFTKYLVLIRDEIVLEQETDLLVQKNLVFYAVELRFDNLKQILLLDVQWSEDGGSKTFVVKRFNSNFGHCSFVHKLFDVPCGHKVSVVDCNSSGGSVAKYFKRSNVDNILGELFFEKSKHNKTRQAVMKTRKISCSEISEIQRQELARHIKGLKVHEPLK
;
A
#
# COMPACT_ATOMS: atom_id res chain seq x y z
N MET A 1 -4.10 -32.56 -12.89
CA MET A 1 -3.89 -32.10 -11.51
C MET A 1 -5.04 -31.17 -11.16
N ASP A 2 -5.80 -31.50 -10.13
CA ASP A 2 -7.07 -30.87 -9.78
C ASP A 2 -6.87 -29.41 -9.31
N LYS A 3 -7.78 -28.49 -9.63
CA LYS A 3 -7.64 -27.07 -9.22
C LYS A 3 -7.62 -26.90 -7.70
N LYS A 4 -8.18 -27.88 -6.98
CA LYS A 4 -8.11 -27.99 -5.52
C LYS A 4 -6.68 -28.32 -5.05
N ILE A 5 -6.00 -29.23 -5.72
CA ILE A 5 -4.58 -29.57 -5.48
C ILE A 5 -3.67 -28.36 -5.77
N TYR A 6 -4.01 -27.52 -6.75
CA TYR A 6 -3.24 -26.30 -7.05
C TYR A 6 -3.48 -25.17 -6.04
N ALA A 7 -4.67 -25.09 -5.43
CA ALA A 7 -4.96 -24.19 -4.30
C ALA A 7 -4.35 -24.70 -2.98
N ASP A 8 -4.31 -26.02 -2.78
CA ASP A 8 -3.67 -26.66 -1.62
C ASP A 8 -2.13 -26.59 -1.71
N LEU A 9 -1.54 -26.68 -2.91
CA LEU A 9 -0.11 -26.41 -3.16
C LEU A 9 0.29 -24.95 -2.88
N LEU A 10 -0.65 -24.00 -2.96
CA LEU A 10 -0.41 -22.60 -2.60
C LEU A 10 -0.48 -22.40 -1.08
N LYS A 11 -1.31 -23.17 -0.38
CA LYS A 11 -1.28 -23.27 1.09
C LYS A 11 0.01 -23.94 1.60
N GLU A 12 0.59 -24.89 0.85
CA GLU A 12 1.83 -25.58 1.24
C GLU A 12 3.07 -24.67 1.26
N ARG A 13 3.14 -23.61 0.43
CA ARG A 13 4.31 -22.70 0.41
C ARG A 13 4.47 -21.88 1.70
N PHE A 14 3.38 -21.58 2.41
CA PHE A 14 3.44 -20.85 3.68
C PHE A 14 3.82 -21.75 4.86
N LYS A 15 3.48 -23.05 4.82
CA LYS A 15 3.98 -24.04 5.79
C LYS A 15 5.52 -24.14 5.76
N HIS A 16 6.12 -23.94 4.59
CA HIS A 16 7.57 -23.82 4.47
C HIS A 16 8.09 -22.51 5.10
N PHE A 17 7.38 -21.39 4.94
CA PHE A 17 7.73 -20.14 5.63
C PHE A 17 7.69 -20.30 7.15
N GLU A 18 6.63 -20.90 7.71
CA GLU A 18 6.55 -21.21 9.16
C GLU A 18 7.71 -22.11 9.60
N TYR A 19 8.01 -23.18 8.86
CA TYR A 19 9.15 -24.05 9.15
C TYR A 19 10.49 -23.30 9.16
N TYR A 20 10.76 -22.44 8.16
CA TYR A 20 12.00 -21.66 8.13
C TYR A 20 12.02 -20.54 9.16
N PHE A 21 10.85 -20.03 9.54
CA PHE A 21 10.69 -19.04 10.62
C PHE A 21 11.00 -19.68 11.97
N ASP A 22 10.45 -20.86 12.26
CA ASP A 22 10.77 -21.64 13.47
C ASP A 22 12.26 -21.99 13.51
N LYS A 23 12.81 -22.49 12.40
CA LYS A 23 14.25 -22.76 12.26
C LYS A 23 15.10 -21.50 12.49
N LEU A 24 14.61 -20.32 12.07
CA LEU A 24 15.28 -19.04 12.27
C LEU A 24 15.26 -18.60 13.75
N LEU A 25 14.19 -18.92 14.49
CA LEU A 25 14.13 -18.72 15.95
C LEU A 25 15.12 -19.63 16.69
N GLU A 26 15.38 -20.82 16.17
CA GLU A 26 16.33 -21.79 16.75
C GLU A 26 17.81 -21.48 16.46
N THR A 27 18.12 -20.58 15.50
CA THR A 27 19.51 -20.26 15.17
C THR A 27 20.27 -19.65 16.35
N THR A 28 21.56 -19.95 16.46
CA THR A 28 22.41 -19.44 17.56
C THR A 28 23.36 -18.34 17.11
N THR A 29 23.58 -18.20 15.80
CA THR A 29 24.50 -17.22 15.21
C THR A 29 23.81 -16.27 14.24
N ASP A 30 24.32 -15.04 14.14
CA ASP A 30 23.85 -14.07 13.14
C ASP A 30 24.09 -14.56 11.70
N PHE A 31 25.17 -15.33 11.49
CA PHE A 31 25.44 -15.98 10.20
C PHE A 31 24.30 -16.90 9.77
N GLU A 32 23.88 -17.83 10.63
CA GLU A 32 22.79 -18.76 10.33
C GLU A 32 21.47 -18.00 10.14
N PHE A 33 21.20 -17.02 11.01
CA PHE A 33 20.01 -16.19 10.95
C PHE A 33 19.88 -15.49 9.60
N PHE A 34 20.86 -14.64 9.25
CA PHE A 34 20.82 -13.87 8.00
C PHE A 34 20.95 -14.77 6.77
N GLY A 35 21.65 -15.91 6.89
CA GLY A 35 21.70 -16.92 5.84
C GLY A 35 20.35 -17.56 5.55
N ILE A 36 19.55 -17.86 6.59
CA ILE A 36 18.19 -18.39 6.40
C ILE A 36 17.28 -17.31 5.80
N VAL A 37 17.37 -16.06 6.30
CA VAL A 37 16.60 -14.93 5.75
C VAL A 37 16.85 -14.78 4.25
N ALA A 38 18.11 -14.65 3.86
CA ALA A 38 18.49 -14.38 2.49
C ALA A 38 18.22 -15.54 1.53
N ARG A 39 18.56 -16.77 1.93
CA ARG A 39 18.53 -17.92 1.00
C ARG A 39 17.16 -18.57 0.89
N PHE A 40 16.34 -18.47 1.92
CA PHE A 40 15.07 -19.20 1.98
C PHE A 40 13.89 -18.27 2.20
N ILE A 41 13.91 -17.41 3.21
CA ILE A 41 12.72 -16.64 3.57
C ILE A 41 12.37 -15.60 2.50
N VAL A 42 13.31 -14.76 2.07
CA VAL A 42 13.03 -13.71 1.07
C VAL A 42 12.56 -14.31 -0.27
N PRO A 43 13.22 -15.35 -0.82
CA PRO A 43 12.72 -16.05 -2.00
C PRO A 43 11.33 -16.64 -1.81
N LEU A 44 11.04 -17.29 -0.67
CA LEU A 44 9.73 -17.88 -0.39
C LEU A 44 8.62 -16.82 -0.32
N ILE A 45 8.88 -15.67 0.31
CA ILE A 45 7.94 -14.55 0.34
C ILE A 45 7.67 -14.07 -1.08
N ARG A 46 8.73 -13.83 -1.89
CA ARG A 46 8.60 -13.38 -3.28
C ARG A 46 7.81 -14.36 -4.15
N GLU A 47 7.94 -15.65 -3.88
CA GLU A 47 7.26 -16.74 -4.59
C GLU A 47 5.84 -17.04 -4.08
N SER A 48 5.39 -16.36 -3.02
CA SER A 48 4.06 -16.52 -2.45
C SER A 48 3.04 -15.69 -3.24
N LYS A 49 1.95 -16.33 -3.70
CA LYS A 49 0.86 -15.61 -4.36
C LYS A 49 0.15 -14.62 -3.44
N SER A 50 0.09 -14.91 -2.13
CA SER A 50 -0.47 -13.98 -1.14
C SER A 50 0.39 -12.72 -1.01
N PHE A 51 1.69 -12.80 -1.30
CA PHE A 51 2.57 -11.65 -1.26
C PHE A 51 2.50 -10.80 -2.53
N GLU A 52 1.94 -11.30 -3.64
CA GLU A 52 1.81 -10.53 -4.88
C GLU A 52 1.00 -9.25 -4.67
N HIS A 53 -0.11 -9.33 -3.93
CA HIS A 53 -0.94 -8.16 -3.61
C HIS A 53 -0.20 -7.15 -2.72
N LEU A 54 0.42 -7.65 -1.64
CA LEU A 54 1.24 -6.85 -0.72
C LEU A 54 2.42 -6.19 -1.45
N TYR A 55 3.06 -6.90 -2.37
CA TYR A 55 4.15 -6.37 -3.18
C TYR A 55 3.67 -5.21 -4.05
N PHE A 56 2.53 -5.35 -4.74
CA PHE A 56 1.96 -4.24 -5.52
C PHE A 56 1.53 -3.06 -4.64
N GLN A 57 1.07 -3.30 -3.41
CA GLN A 57 0.86 -2.23 -2.44
C GLN A 57 2.18 -1.55 -2.07
N CYS A 58 3.23 -2.31 -1.77
CA CYS A 58 4.55 -1.78 -1.46
C CYS A 58 5.10 -0.92 -2.61
N VAL A 59 4.97 -1.39 -3.86
CA VAL A 59 5.38 -0.64 -5.06
C VAL A 59 4.60 0.67 -5.18
N ARG A 60 3.28 0.66 -4.94
CA ARG A 60 2.46 1.87 -4.97
C ARG A 60 2.85 2.86 -3.88
N GLU A 61 3.04 2.40 -2.65
CA GLU A 61 3.45 3.26 -1.53
C GLU A 61 4.85 3.84 -1.77
N LYS A 62 5.78 3.03 -2.27
CA LYS A 62 7.12 3.48 -2.67
C LYS A 62 7.05 4.53 -3.79
N ASP A 63 6.21 4.33 -4.80
CA ASP A 63 6.03 5.30 -5.89
C ASP A 63 5.45 6.63 -5.38
N ILE A 64 4.48 6.60 -4.46
CA ILE A 64 3.96 7.80 -3.80
C ILE A 64 5.08 8.50 -3.01
N TYR A 65 5.87 7.75 -2.25
CA TYR A 65 7.02 8.27 -1.51
C TYR A 65 8.04 8.93 -2.44
N LEU A 66 8.45 8.26 -3.52
CA LEU A 66 9.43 8.78 -4.48
C LEU A 66 8.93 10.03 -5.20
N LYS A 67 7.64 10.07 -5.59
CA LYS A 67 7.02 11.26 -6.19
C LYS A 67 7.02 12.44 -5.23
N LEU A 68 6.60 12.22 -3.99
CA LEU A 68 6.58 13.26 -2.97
C LEU A 68 7.99 13.77 -2.67
N ARG A 69 8.96 12.85 -2.50
CA ARG A 69 10.37 13.20 -2.30
C ARG A 69 10.89 14.06 -3.44
N ALA A 70 10.70 13.65 -4.70
CA ALA A 70 11.16 14.39 -5.87
C ALA A 70 10.48 15.77 -6.01
N GLU A 71 9.21 15.90 -5.60
CA GLU A 71 8.53 17.19 -5.55
C GLU A 71 9.16 18.13 -4.52
N LEU A 72 9.44 17.62 -3.32
CA LEU A 72 10.01 18.40 -2.23
C LEU A 72 11.48 18.76 -2.50
N GLU A 73 12.27 17.86 -3.08
CA GLU A 73 13.67 18.11 -3.50
C GLU A 73 13.76 19.25 -4.53
N LYS A 74 12.73 19.42 -5.37
CA LYS A 74 12.65 20.56 -6.31
C LYS A 74 12.27 21.88 -5.62
N LYS A 75 11.42 21.82 -4.60
CA LYS A 75 10.91 23.01 -3.88
C LYS A 75 11.89 23.56 -2.85
N ALA A 76 12.55 22.67 -2.10
CA ALA A 76 13.40 23.04 -0.97
C ALA A 76 14.48 24.08 -1.34
N PRO A 77 15.27 23.93 -2.42
CA PRO A 77 16.29 24.92 -2.78
C PRO A 77 15.73 26.34 -2.94
N LEU A 78 14.57 26.48 -3.60
CA LEU A 78 13.92 27.76 -3.82
C LEU A 78 13.43 28.39 -2.52
N GLU A 79 12.88 27.59 -1.61
CA GLU A 79 12.45 28.05 -0.28
C GLU A 79 13.64 28.57 0.55
N PHE A 80 14.77 27.86 0.50
CA PHE A 80 16.01 28.29 1.15
C PHE A 80 16.54 29.61 0.59
N GLU A 81 16.65 29.72 -0.73
CA GLU A 81 17.17 30.93 -1.39
C GLU A 81 16.26 32.14 -1.10
N GLN A 82 14.94 31.97 -1.22
CA GLN A 82 13.97 33.03 -0.92
C GLN A 82 14.02 33.45 0.56
N SER A 83 14.05 32.49 1.47
CA SER A 83 14.12 32.78 2.90
C SER A 83 15.42 33.48 3.29
N PHE A 84 16.54 33.10 2.68
CA PHE A 84 17.81 33.75 2.92
C PHE A 84 17.83 35.20 2.40
N ILE A 85 17.23 35.47 1.23
CA ILE A 85 17.06 36.83 0.69
C ILE A 85 16.21 37.67 1.64
N LEU A 86 15.07 37.15 2.08
CA LEU A 86 14.17 37.85 3.01
C LEU A 86 14.83 38.12 4.35
N LEU A 87 15.61 37.16 4.88
CA LEU A 87 16.35 37.33 6.13
C LEU A 87 17.36 38.48 6.03
N LYS A 88 18.10 38.58 4.91
CA LYS A 88 19.03 39.70 4.68
C LYS A 88 18.31 41.04 4.63
N LEU A 89 17.11 41.09 4.03
CA LEU A 89 16.30 42.31 4.00
C LEU A 89 15.82 42.71 5.40
N ASP A 90 15.33 41.75 6.19
CA ASP A 90 14.90 41.99 7.57
C ASP A 90 16.05 42.49 8.45
N LEU A 91 17.26 41.94 8.28
CA LEU A 91 18.46 42.40 9.00
C LEU A 91 18.92 43.78 8.58
N LYS A 92 18.73 44.14 7.30
CA LYS A 92 18.97 45.50 6.82
C LYS A 92 17.99 46.48 7.45
N ILE A 93 16.72 46.12 7.58
CA ILE A 93 15.68 46.94 8.24
C ILE A 93 15.98 47.10 9.73
N ALA A 94 16.49 46.06 10.37
CA ALA A 94 16.88 46.08 11.79
C ALA A 94 18.23 46.77 12.07
N ASP A 95 18.93 47.27 11.05
CA ASP A 95 20.28 47.86 11.13
C ASP A 95 21.31 46.90 11.77
N LYS A 96 21.23 45.63 11.42
CA LYS A 96 22.10 44.55 11.93
C LYS A 96 22.91 43.83 10.87
N LEU A 97 22.71 44.17 9.60
CA LEU A 97 23.39 43.51 8.49
C LEU A 97 24.91 43.74 8.49
N GLU A 98 25.37 44.91 8.95
CA GLU A 98 26.79 45.29 8.99
C GLU A 98 27.47 44.93 10.32
N ASP A 99 26.75 44.30 11.26
CA ASP A 99 27.35 43.74 12.46
C ASP A 99 28.37 42.65 12.06
N SER A 100 29.60 42.75 12.58
CA SER A 100 30.71 41.92 12.10
C SER A 100 30.47 40.43 12.29
N GLU A 101 29.85 40.02 13.40
CA GLU A 101 29.59 38.60 13.67
C GLU A 101 28.45 38.06 12.81
N ILE A 102 27.40 38.86 12.62
CA ILE A 102 26.25 38.51 11.78
C ILE A 102 26.68 38.42 10.31
N LYS A 103 27.47 39.39 9.85
CA LYS A 103 27.96 39.48 8.47
C LYS A 103 28.85 38.30 8.12
N GLU A 104 29.76 37.89 9.02
CA GLU A 104 30.60 36.71 8.82
C GLU A 104 29.75 35.45 8.57
N ARG A 105 28.70 35.23 9.36
CA ARG A 105 27.80 34.07 9.19
C ARG A 105 26.97 34.15 7.90
N ILE A 106 26.50 35.34 7.53
CA ILE A 106 25.81 35.55 6.24
C ILE A 106 26.73 35.20 5.08
N ASP A 107 27.99 35.64 5.12
CA ASP A 107 28.98 35.36 4.08
C ASP A 107 29.29 33.85 3.97
N VAL A 108 29.31 33.13 5.09
CA VAL A 108 29.43 31.66 5.10
C VAL A 108 28.25 31.02 4.38
N ILE A 109 27.01 31.40 4.71
CA ILE A 109 25.80 30.84 4.07
C ILE A 109 25.78 31.17 2.58
N GLN A 110 26.13 32.40 2.21
CA GLN A 110 26.23 32.87 0.83
C GLN A 110 27.23 32.04 0.02
N LYS A 111 28.42 31.76 0.58
CA LYS A 111 29.42 30.89 -0.07
C LYS A 111 28.90 29.48 -0.31
N VAL A 112 28.12 28.91 0.61
CA VAL A 112 27.51 27.58 0.43
C VAL A 112 26.51 27.58 -0.72
N PHE A 113 25.67 28.62 -0.83
CA PHE A 113 24.77 28.80 -1.96
C PHE A 113 25.50 29.04 -3.30
N GLU A 114 26.68 29.66 -3.30
CA GLU A 114 27.45 29.90 -4.52
C GLU A 114 28.17 28.63 -5.01
N GLN A 115 28.63 27.79 -4.07
CA GLN A 115 29.37 26.58 -4.40
C GLN A 115 28.49 25.40 -4.81
N LYS A 116 27.20 25.40 -4.45
CA LYS A 116 26.16 24.38 -4.76
C LYS A 116 26.69 22.98 -5.02
N GLN A 117 27.44 22.40 -4.07
CA GLN A 117 27.90 21.03 -4.26
C GLN A 117 26.72 20.07 -4.10
N GLU A 118 26.17 19.62 -5.23
CA GLU A 118 25.03 18.70 -5.30
C GLU A 118 25.31 17.32 -4.67
N TYR A 119 26.58 16.93 -4.57
CA TYR A 119 26.98 15.55 -4.22
C TYR A 119 27.84 15.43 -2.94
N ALA A 120 27.93 16.48 -2.12
CA ALA A 120 28.65 16.42 -0.84
C ALA A 120 27.73 15.94 0.29
N ILE A 121 28.25 15.12 1.22
CA ILE A 121 27.61 14.86 2.51
C ILE A 121 28.34 15.71 3.57
N PRO A 122 27.61 16.50 4.37
CA PRO A 122 26.17 16.79 4.26
C PRO A 122 25.84 17.61 3.00
N SER A 123 24.62 17.45 2.44
CA SER A 123 24.19 18.23 1.28
C SER A 123 24.29 19.72 1.56
N TYR A 124 24.54 20.53 0.53
CA TYR A 124 24.64 21.98 0.74
C TYR A 124 23.38 22.56 1.41
N LEU A 125 22.19 21.98 1.15
CA LEU A 125 20.94 22.34 1.82
C LEU A 125 20.96 22.06 3.31
N ASN A 126 21.53 20.93 3.75
CA ASN A 126 21.67 20.62 5.18
C ASN A 126 22.64 21.60 5.85
N VAL A 127 23.75 21.93 5.18
CA VAL A 127 24.69 22.94 5.66
C VAL A 127 23.98 24.28 5.82
N VAL A 128 23.24 24.74 4.79
CA VAL A 128 22.46 25.98 4.86
C VAL A 128 21.44 25.93 5.99
N TYR A 129 20.71 24.82 6.14
CA TYR A 129 19.72 24.64 7.21
C TYR A 129 20.33 24.83 8.61
N GLN A 130 21.47 24.17 8.87
CA GLN A 130 22.18 24.28 10.13
C GLN A 130 22.72 25.70 10.36
N GLN A 131 23.35 26.29 9.35
CA GLN A 131 23.93 27.64 9.46
C GLN A 131 22.86 28.71 9.67
N MET A 132 21.72 28.61 8.96
CA MET A 132 20.57 29.47 9.21
C MET A 132 19.98 29.24 10.60
N GLY A 133 19.92 27.99 11.08
CA GLY A 133 19.52 27.67 12.45
C GLY A 133 20.39 28.38 13.50
N PHE A 134 21.71 28.23 13.41
CA PHE A 134 22.64 28.89 14.33
C PHE A 134 22.55 30.42 14.26
N LEU A 135 22.34 30.98 13.07
CA LEU A 135 22.15 32.42 12.90
C LEU A 135 20.89 32.90 13.64
N LEU A 136 19.79 32.15 13.56
CA LEU A 136 18.55 32.46 14.27
C LEU A 136 18.67 32.27 15.79
N GLU A 137 19.48 31.31 16.26
CA GLU A 137 19.81 31.18 17.69
C GLU A 137 20.58 32.41 18.18
N GLN A 138 21.59 32.86 17.43
CA GLN A 138 22.32 34.08 17.75
C GLN A 138 21.37 35.29 17.79
N PHE A 139 20.43 35.39 16.86
CA PHE A 139 19.42 36.46 16.85
C PHE A 139 18.52 36.44 18.09
N LEU A 140 18.16 35.26 18.62
CA LEU A 140 17.46 35.17 19.89
C LEU A 140 18.31 35.71 21.05
N GLU A 141 19.61 35.37 21.09
CA GLU A 141 20.52 35.80 22.15
C GLU A 141 20.70 37.32 22.20
N ILE A 142 20.75 37.98 21.04
CA ILE A 142 20.86 39.44 20.93
C ILE A 142 19.51 40.17 20.94
N GLY A 143 18.39 39.46 21.14
CA GLY A 143 17.06 40.04 21.32
C GLY A 143 16.31 40.42 20.04
N LEU A 144 16.73 39.92 18.87
CA LEU A 144 16.04 40.15 17.58
C LEU A 144 14.82 39.23 17.39
N MET A 145 13.94 39.19 18.41
CA MET A 145 12.80 38.27 18.47
C MET A 145 11.85 38.41 17.27
N ASP A 146 11.62 39.63 16.78
CA ASP A 146 10.69 39.88 15.67
C ASP A 146 11.21 39.35 14.34
N VAL A 147 12.53 39.31 14.15
CA VAL A 147 13.15 38.65 12.99
C VAL A 147 13.01 37.14 13.15
N VAL A 148 13.38 36.59 14.30
CA VAL A 148 13.36 35.13 14.53
C VAL A 148 11.97 34.53 14.32
N LYS A 149 10.91 35.17 14.83
CA LYS A 149 9.53 34.67 14.72
C LYS A 149 9.05 34.47 13.28
N LYS A 150 9.66 35.14 12.29
CA LYS A 150 9.32 34.96 10.87
C LYS A 150 9.90 33.66 10.28
N TYR A 151 10.98 33.15 10.86
CA TYR A 151 11.76 32.04 10.29
C TYR A 151 11.83 30.81 11.20
N ALA A 152 11.48 30.93 12.48
CA ALA A 152 11.44 29.82 13.41
C ALA A 152 10.30 29.92 14.43
N ALA A 153 9.85 28.75 14.90
CA ALA A 153 9.00 28.63 16.06
C ALA A 153 9.85 28.81 17.33
N ILE A 154 9.36 29.62 18.27
CA ILE A 154 10.05 29.91 19.54
C ILE A 154 9.22 29.33 20.67
N THR A 155 9.90 28.72 21.64
CA THR A 155 9.31 28.32 22.92
C THR A 155 10.02 29.03 24.06
N ASP A 156 9.29 29.29 25.14
CA ASP A 156 9.83 29.86 26.36
C ASP A 156 9.89 28.81 27.47
N ARG A 157 10.93 28.89 28.28
CA ARG A 157 11.07 28.08 29.48
C ARG A 157 11.50 28.95 30.64
N LYS A 158 10.79 28.82 31.75
CA LYS A 158 11.20 29.41 33.03
C LYS A 158 12.40 28.66 33.58
N VAL A 159 13.50 29.37 33.77
CA VAL A 159 14.74 28.81 34.31
C VAL A 159 15.06 29.56 35.60
N LYS A 160 15.27 28.80 36.67
CA LYS A 160 15.75 29.36 37.94
C LYS A 160 17.22 29.70 37.81
N ARG A 161 17.56 30.96 37.98
CA ARG A 161 18.93 31.49 37.95
C ARG A 161 19.29 32.02 39.32
N HIS A 162 20.44 31.62 39.82
CA HIS A 162 20.98 32.19 41.04
C HIS A 162 21.52 33.59 40.74
N ASN A 163 20.95 34.62 41.37
CA ASN A 163 21.53 35.95 41.32
C ASN A 163 22.80 35.95 42.18
N LYS A 164 23.96 36.19 41.53
CA LYS A 164 25.28 36.17 42.18
C LYS A 164 25.51 37.36 43.12
N ILE A 165 24.68 38.40 43.03
CA ILE A 165 24.83 39.65 43.79
C ILE A 165 23.92 39.64 45.02
N THR A 166 22.66 39.21 44.87
CA THR A 166 21.68 39.19 45.97
C THR A 166 21.59 37.85 46.68
N GLY A 167 22.10 36.76 46.08
CA GLY A 167 21.99 35.41 46.63
C GLY A 167 20.60 34.78 46.47
N GLU A 168 19.66 35.47 45.82
CA GLU A 168 18.30 34.98 45.61
C GLU A 168 18.18 34.13 44.34
N ILE A 169 17.20 33.23 44.32
CA ILE A 169 16.83 32.45 43.14
C ILE A 169 15.80 33.24 42.36
N GLU A 170 16.21 33.80 41.22
CA GLU A 170 15.33 34.51 40.30
C GLU A 170 14.81 33.54 39.22
N GLU A 171 13.55 33.70 38.83
CA GLU A 171 12.97 32.94 37.73
C GLU A 171 13.06 33.77 36.45
N VAL A 172 13.91 33.34 35.51
CA VAL A 172 14.17 34.05 34.25
C VAL A 172 13.59 33.24 33.10
N THR A 173 12.80 33.88 32.25
CA THR A 173 12.30 33.28 31.01
C THR A 173 13.42 33.25 29.97
N LYS A 174 13.79 32.06 29.50
CA LYS A 174 14.69 31.87 28.36
C LYS A 174 13.91 31.40 27.15
N PHE A 175 14.23 31.95 25.98
CA PHE A 175 13.64 31.56 24.71
C PHE A 175 14.56 30.59 23.96
N TYR A 176 13.96 29.60 23.31
CA TYR A 176 14.66 28.58 22.52
C TYR A 176 13.94 28.37 21.19
N LEU A 177 14.69 28.03 20.15
CA LEU A 177 14.10 27.55 18.91
C LEU A 177 13.45 26.18 19.15
N ASN A 178 12.23 26.01 18.66
CA ASN A 178 11.46 24.77 18.71
C ASN A 178 11.28 24.14 17.31
N GLY A 179 11.80 24.80 16.27
CA GLY A 179 11.76 24.29 14.90
C GLY A 179 11.89 25.42 13.88
N LEU A 180 12.51 25.12 12.75
CA LEU A 180 12.69 26.06 11.65
C LEU A 180 11.50 25.98 10.69
N ILE A 181 10.93 27.12 10.32
CA ILE A 181 9.71 27.21 9.48
C ILE A 181 9.98 27.75 8.07
N PHE A 182 11.19 28.26 7.79
CA PHE A 182 11.51 28.95 6.54
C PHE A 182 11.72 28.03 5.32
N ALA A 183 11.95 26.73 5.54
CA ALA A 183 12.08 25.74 4.46
C ALA A 183 11.16 24.53 4.73
N PRO A 184 9.83 24.71 4.66
CA PRO A 184 8.87 23.68 5.02
C PRO A 184 9.01 22.41 4.17
N SER A 185 9.40 22.51 2.91
CA SER A 185 9.65 21.34 2.06
C SER A 185 10.89 20.57 2.52
N TYR A 186 11.93 21.26 2.99
CA TYR A 186 13.12 20.60 3.53
C TYR A 186 12.86 19.91 4.87
N SER A 187 12.13 20.56 5.78
CA SER A 187 11.70 19.92 7.04
C SER A 187 10.87 18.67 6.77
N LYS A 188 10.01 18.69 5.72
CA LYS A 188 9.29 17.48 5.27
C LYS A 188 10.22 16.42 4.69
N LEU A 189 11.28 16.80 3.97
CA LEU A 189 12.29 15.85 3.48
C LEU A 189 13.02 15.14 4.62
N LEU A 190 13.42 15.88 5.68
CA LEU A 190 14.03 15.28 6.86
C LEU A 190 13.10 14.23 7.50
N ASN A 191 11.83 14.59 7.71
CA ASN A 191 10.82 13.65 8.22
C ASN A 191 10.57 12.47 7.27
N LEU A 192 10.72 12.66 5.96
CA LEU A 192 10.61 11.58 4.98
C LEU A 192 11.84 10.67 4.97
N ASP A 193 13.02 11.18 5.31
CA ASP A 193 14.23 10.36 5.43
C ASP A 193 14.22 9.54 6.74
N ASP A 194 13.55 10.02 7.79
CA ASP A 194 13.34 9.27 9.04
C ASP A 194 12.62 7.93 8.84
N ILE A 195 11.87 7.78 7.74
CA ILE A 195 11.19 6.52 7.39
C ILE A 195 12.19 5.36 7.22
N TRP A 196 13.44 5.67 6.85
CA TRP A 196 14.51 4.71 6.67
C TRP A 196 15.26 4.41 7.96
N ASN A 197 14.98 5.13 9.06
CA ASN A 197 15.62 4.88 10.34
C ASN A 197 15.27 3.45 10.80
N PRO A 198 16.26 2.55 10.91
CA PRO A 198 16.04 1.15 11.27
C PRO A 198 15.26 0.98 12.57
N GLU A 199 15.37 1.89 13.53
CA GLU A 199 14.70 1.78 14.84
C GLU A 199 13.20 2.11 14.79
N PHE A 200 12.76 2.87 13.80
CA PHE A 200 11.40 3.42 13.69
C PHE A 200 10.65 2.96 12.43
N VAL A 201 11.16 1.96 11.71
CA VAL A 201 10.50 1.46 10.49
C VAL A 201 9.15 0.86 10.83
N GLN A 202 8.08 1.52 10.39
CA GLN A 202 6.69 1.07 10.55
C GLN A 202 6.03 0.71 9.22
N LYS A 203 6.68 1.00 8.09
CA LYS A 203 6.09 0.86 6.75
C LYS A 203 6.56 -0.44 6.11
N LEU A 204 5.60 -1.29 5.73
CA LEU A 204 5.87 -2.62 5.17
C LEU A 204 6.79 -2.56 3.95
N TRP A 205 6.62 -1.56 3.07
CA TRP A 205 7.46 -1.43 1.89
C TRP A 205 8.93 -1.11 2.23
N VAL A 206 9.20 -0.34 3.29
CA VAL A 206 10.57 -0.06 3.75
C VAL A 206 11.17 -1.32 4.37
N VAL A 207 10.39 -2.04 5.16
CA VAL A 207 10.80 -3.35 5.70
C VAL A 207 11.18 -4.30 4.55
N TRP A 208 10.35 -4.35 3.51
CA TRP A 208 10.62 -5.18 2.34
C TRP A 208 11.91 -4.80 1.61
N GLU A 209 12.22 -3.51 1.47
CA GLU A 209 13.49 -3.05 0.88
C GLU A 209 14.70 -3.55 1.71
N TYR A 210 14.63 -3.49 3.03
CA TYR A 210 15.69 -4.05 3.90
C TYR A 210 15.84 -5.58 3.74
N MET A 211 14.73 -6.30 3.56
CA MET A 211 14.75 -7.75 3.33
C MET A 211 15.39 -8.11 1.98
N VAL A 212 15.00 -7.42 0.92
CA VAL A 212 15.61 -7.57 -0.41
C VAL A 212 17.09 -7.19 -0.39
N LEU A 213 17.45 -6.14 0.36
CA LEU A 213 18.83 -5.71 0.51
C LEU A 213 19.69 -6.74 1.25
N VAL A 214 19.17 -7.42 2.28
CA VAL A 214 19.85 -8.57 2.91
C VAL A 214 20.11 -9.66 1.89
N GLU A 215 19.09 -10.09 1.16
CA GLU A 215 19.23 -11.13 0.13
C GLU A 215 20.29 -10.73 -0.91
N TRP A 216 20.22 -9.49 -1.39
CA TRP A 216 21.18 -8.95 -2.36
C TRP A 216 22.60 -8.96 -1.80
N CYS A 217 22.85 -8.39 -0.61
CA CYS A 217 24.17 -8.39 0.02
C CYS A 217 24.67 -9.81 0.28
N TRP A 218 23.76 -10.74 0.61
CA TRP A 218 24.10 -12.13 0.89
C TRP A 218 24.54 -12.88 -0.37
N ASN A 219 23.89 -12.62 -1.51
CA ASN A 219 24.15 -13.31 -2.76
C ASN A 219 25.19 -12.59 -3.65
N THR A 220 25.52 -11.34 -3.34
CA THR A 220 26.47 -10.54 -4.14
C THR A 220 27.92 -10.89 -3.79
N PRO A 221 28.73 -11.34 -4.78
CA PRO A 221 30.14 -11.67 -4.56
C PRO A 221 31.01 -10.41 -4.39
N LEU A 222 32.15 -10.56 -3.71
CA LEU A 222 33.17 -9.50 -3.53
C LEU A 222 33.61 -8.84 -4.85
N SER A 223 33.61 -9.60 -5.95
CA SER A 223 33.96 -9.10 -7.28
C SER A 223 33.02 -8.01 -7.80
N PHE A 224 31.79 -7.90 -7.28
CA PHE A 224 30.85 -6.84 -7.68
C PHE A 224 31.39 -5.42 -7.44
N PHE A 225 32.22 -5.26 -6.41
CA PHE A 225 32.89 -4.00 -6.11
C PHE A 225 34.34 -3.96 -6.60
N ALA A 226 34.95 -5.07 -7.05
CA ALA A 226 36.35 -5.13 -7.46
C ALA A 226 36.68 -4.14 -8.60
N ASP A 227 35.84 -4.10 -9.64
CA ASP A 227 35.95 -3.15 -10.76
C ASP A 227 35.60 -1.71 -10.34
N LYS A 228 34.96 -1.53 -9.19
CA LYS A 228 34.64 -0.22 -8.62
C LYS A 228 35.76 0.26 -7.71
N THR A 229 36.48 -0.63 -7.01
CA THR A 229 37.52 -0.33 -6.02
C THR A 229 38.89 0.06 -6.57
N GLU A 230 39.22 -0.23 -7.84
CA GLU A 230 40.43 0.36 -8.47
C GLU A 230 40.38 1.90 -8.51
N ASN A 231 39.17 2.48 -8.41
CA ASN A 231 39.01 3.91 -8.16
C ASN A 231 38.95 4.29 -6.67
N TYR A 232 38.66 3.39 -5.73
CA TYR A 232 38.50 3.78 -4.30
C TYR A 232 39.82 3.94 -3.54
N GLY A 233 40.88 3.25 -3.96
CA GLY A 233 42.19 3.35 -3.30
C GLY A 233 42.94 4.66 -3.56
N ASN A 234 42.60 5.37 -4.65
CA ASN A 234 43.29 6.59 -5.08
C ASN A 234 42.36 7.77 -5.46
N PHE A 235 41.04 7.60 -5.52
CA PHE A 235 40.13 8.74 -5.68
C PHE A 235 39.74 9.34 -4.34
N GLN A 236 40.14 10.60 -4.16
CA GLN A 236 39.32 11.55 -3.44
C GLN A 236 37.88 11.46 -3.96
N LEU A 237 36.98 10.78 -3.24
CA LEU A 237 35.55 11.07 -2.96
C LEU A 237 34.72 11.95 -3.92
N ARG A 238 35.05 12.00 -5.20
CA ARG A 238 34.36 12.77 -6.23
C ARG A 238 33.84 11.76 -7.25
N ASN A 239 32.52 11.59 -7.26
CA ASN A 239 31.69 11.07 -8.38
C ASN A 239 31.03 9.69 -8.22
N THR A 240 31.13 8.98 -7.10
CA THR A 240 30.22 7.83 -6.86
C THR A 240 28.93 8.31 -6.21
N SER A 241 27.78 7.95 -6.81
CA SER A 241 26.46 8.32 -6.29
C SER A 241 26.30 7.84 -4.85
N ILE A 242 25.72 8.68 -3.98
CA ILE A 242 25.49 8.43 -2.55
C ILE A 242 24.90 7.04 -2.29
N HIS A 243 23.98 6.62 -3.17
CA HIS A 243 23.37 5.31 -3.15
C HIS A 243 24.40 4.15 -3.18
N LEU A 244 25.47 4.26 -3.96
CA LEU A 244 26.50 3.22 -4.05
C LEU A 244 27.36 3.13 -2.79
N LEU A 245 27.62 4.24 -2.10
CA LEU A 245 28.35 4.24 -0.83
C LEU A 245 27.53 3.57 0.27
N THR A 246 26.26 3.95 0.40
CA THR A 246 25.33 3.32 1.35
C THR A 246 25.15 1.83 1.07
N LEU A 247 25.03 1.43 -0.21
CA LEU A 247 24.99 0.01 -0.59
C LEU A 247 26.29 -0.74 -0.25
N TYR A 248 27.45 -0.11 -0.41
CA TYR A 248 28.73 -0.70 -0.05
C TYR A 248 28.85 -0.90 1.46
N ASP A 249 28.43 0.08 2.27
CA ASP A 249 28.42 -0.02 3.73
C ASP A 249 27.51 -1.17 4.20
N TYR A 250 26.33 -1.31 3.61
CA TYR A 250 25.42 -2.41 3.89
C TYR A 250 26.00 -3.77 3.51
N TRP A 251 26.66 -3.84 2.36
CA TRP A 251 27.35 -5.04 1.92
C TRP A 251 28.49 -5.41 2.87
N CYS A 252 29.31 -4.45 3.31
CA CYS A 252 30.42 -4.69 4.24
C CYS A 252 29.94 -5.24 5.58
N GLN A 253 28.80 -4.78 6.09
CA GLN A 253 28.21 -5.29 7.33
C GLN A 253 27.76 -6.75 7.19
N ILE A 254 27.08 -7.09 6.09
CA ILE A 254 26.68 -8.47 5.81
C ILE A 254 27.90 -9.37 5.55
N ASP A 255 28.94 -8.86 4.90
CA ASP A 255 30.21 -9.58 4.71
C ASP A 255 30.95 -9.84 6.03
N ALA A 256 30.94 -8.88 6.97
CA ALA A 256 31.47 -9.07 8.31
C ALA A 256 30.71 -10.17 9.09
N ILE A 257 29.38 -10.22 8.94
CA ILE A 257 28.54 -11.30 9.49
C ILE A 257 28.90 -12.64 8.84
N LYS A 258 29.08 -12.69 7.51
CA LYS A 258 29.51 -13.90 6.77
C LYS A 258 30.87 -14.44 7.25
N LYS A 259 31.78 -13.53 7.62
CA LYS A 259 33.14 -13.85 8.07
C LYS A 259 33.22 -14.14 9.58
N HIS A 260 32.10 -14.15 10.30
CA HIS A 260 32.03 -14.32 11.76
C HIS A 260 32.86 -13.29 12.57
N ASN A 261 33.17 -12.13 11.97
CA ASN A 261 34.11 -11.14 12.51
C ASN A 261 33.44 -9.91 13.15
N GLY A 262 32.11 -9.89 13.27
CA GLY A 262 31.38 -8.72 13.77
C GLY A 262 30.40 -9.06 14.88
N GLY A 263 30.69 -8.57 16.08
CA GLY A 263 29.70 -8.25 17.09
C GLY A 263 29.77 -6.76 17.39
N ALA A 264 28.69 -6.01 17.15
CA ALA A 264 28.44 -4.71 17.78
C ALA A 264 27.01 -4.22 17.49
N SER A 265 26.41 -3.64 18.51
CA SER A 265 25.00 -3.37 18.76
C SER A 265 24.36 -2.20 18.00
N THR A 266 24.91 -1.78 16.86
CA THR A 266 24.42 -0.59 16.12
C THR A 266 24.29 -0.80 14.60
N SER A 267 24.37 -2.05 14.13
CA SER A 267 24.15 -2.34 12.72
C SER A 267 22.65 -2.27 12.37
N PRO A 268 22.25 -1.63 11.24
CA PRO A 268 20.93 -1.83 10.63
C PRO A 268 20.59 -3.31 10.40
N PHE A 269 21.60 -4.17 10.23
CA PHE A 269 21.47 -5.63 10.13
C PHE A 269 21.68 -6.29 11.50
N CYS A 270 20.85 -5.94 12.47
CA CYS A 270 20.79 -6.68 13.73
C CYS A 270 19.63 -7.68 13.75
N ARG A 271 19.88 -8.86 14.35
CA ARG A 271 18.91 -9.95 14.47
C ARG A 271 17.58 -9.49 15.06
N LYS A 272 17.62 -8.75 16.17
CA LYS A 272 16.43 -8.24 16.87
C LYS A 272 15.51 -7.44 15.94
N LEU A 273 16.07 -6.61 15.08
CA LEU A 273 15.30 -5.77 14.17
C LEU A 273 14.71 -6.60 13.03
N PHE A 274 15.51 -7.47 12.42
CA PHE A 274 15.02 -8.35 11.35
C PHE A 274 13.98 -9.36 11.83
N THR A 275 14.02 -9.80 13.08
CA THR A 275 12.93 -10.58 13.68
C THR A 275 11.63 -9.77 13.71
N LYS A 276 11.65 -8.48 14.08
CA LYS A 276 10.46 -7.62 14.03
C LYS A 276 9.95 -7.45 12.59
N TYR A 277 10.85 -7.27 11.65
CA TYR A 277 10.53 -7.15 10.22
C TYR A 277 9.82 -8.40 9.68
N LEU A 278 10.34 -9.57 10.02
CA LEU A 278 9.75 -10.85 9.65
C LEU A 278 8.36 -11.04 10.27
N VAL A 279 8.19 -10.66 11.54
CA VAL A 279 6.87 -10.69 12.21
C VAL A 279 5.88 -9.77 11.50
N LEU A 280 6.28 -8.53 11.18
CA LEU A 280 5.44 -7.59 10.44
C LEU A 280 5.00 -8.17 9.08
N ILE A 281 5.94 -8.70 8.29
CA ILE A 281 5.62 -9.30 6.99
C ILE A 281 4.70 -10.50 7.15
N ARG A 282 4.97 -11.37 8.13
CA ARG A 282 4.12 -12.54 8.40
C ARG A 282 2.69 -12.11 8.73
N ASP A 283 2.53 -11.17 9.66
CA ASP A 283 1.22 -10.73 10.14
C ASP A 283 0.42 -10.05 9.01
N GLU A 284 1.06 -9.27 8.15
CA GLU A 284 0.44 -8.69 6.95
C GLU A 284 0.05 -9.76 5.91
N ILE A 285 0.88 -10.78 5.69
CA ILE A 285 0.52 -11.89 4.81
C ILE A 285 -0.67 -12.68 5.37
N VAL A 286 -0.70 -12.93 6.67
CA VAL A 286 -1.83 -13.61 7.34
C VAL A 286 -3.09 -12.76 7.22
N LEU A 287 -3.00 -11.46 7.50
CA LEU A 287 -4.13 -10.53 7.36
C LEU A 287 -4.67 -10.51 5.94
N GLU A 288 -3.81 -10.49 4.92
CA GLU A 288 -4.26 -10.51 3.53
C GLU A 288 -4.83 -11.87 3.13
N GLN A 289 -4.32 -12.97 3.65
CA GLN A 289 -4.93 -14.28 3.43
C GLN A 289 -6.32 -14.38 4.07
N GLU A 290 -6.49 -13.83 5.28
CA GLU A 290 -7.78 -13.74 5.95
C GLU A 290 -8.74 -12.79 5.20
N THR A 291 -8.22 -11.68 4.68
CA THR A 291 -8.96 -10.71 3.87
C THR A 291 -9.35 -11.29 2.52
N ASP A 292 -8.47 -12.03 1.84
CA ASP A 292 -8.77 -12.77 0.61
C ASP A 292 -9.77 -13.90 0.86
N LEU A 293 -9.71 -14.59 2.00
CA LEU A 293 -10.74 -15.54 2.43
C LEU A 293 -12.08 -14.85 2.71
N LEU A 294 -12.07 -13.63 3.24
CA LEU A 294 -13.25 -12.80 3.46
C LEU A 294 -13.78 -12.19 2.15
N VAL A 295 -12.93 -11.84 1.18
CA VAL A 295 -13.29 -11.27 -0.13
C VAL A 295 -13.76 -12.37 -1.10
N GLN A 296 -13.16 -13.56 -1.05
CA GLN A 296 -13.68 -14.76 -1.72
C GLN A 296 -15.01 -15.21 -1.08
N LYS A 297 -15.18 -15.02 0.23
CA LYS A 297 -16.50 -15.09 0.90
C LYS A 297 -17.41 -13.90 0.57
N ASN A 298 -16.93 -12.79 0.03
CA ASN A 298 -17.76 -11.60 -0.28
C ASN A 298 -18.06 -11.42 -1.78
N LEU A 299 -17.86 -12.47 -2.59
CA LEU A 299 -18.74 -12.75 -3.73
C LEU A 299 -19.78 -13.83 -3.40
N VAL A 300 -20.18 -13.93 -2.12
CA VAL A 300 -21.32 -14.73 -1.69
C VAL A 300 -22.54 -13.81 -1.70
N PHE A 301 -23.32 -13.87 -2.77
CA PHE A 301 -24.71 -13.47 -2.63
C PHE A 301 -25.35 -14.43 -1.62
N TYR A 302 -26.18 -13.91 -0.72
CA TYR A 302 -26.93 -14.69 0.25
C TYR A 302 -28.03 -15.51 -0.42
N ALA A 303 -28.72 -14.91 -1.38
CA ALA A 303 -29.78 -15.56 -2.12
C ALA A 303 -29.98 -14.90 -3.48
N VAL A 304 -30.59 -15.64 -4.40
CA VAL A 304 -30.95 -15.18 -5.74
C VAL A 304 -32.38 -15.55 -6.08
N GLU A 305 -33.07 -14.66 -6.79
CA GLU A 305 -34.42 -14.90 -7.30
C GLU A 305 -34.52 -14.41 -8.75
N LEU A 306 -35.11 -15.24 -9.61
CA LEU A 306 -35.36 -14.90 -11.00
C LEU A 306 -36.84 -14.52 -11.18
N ARG A 307 -37.09 -13.29 -11.61
CA ARG A 307 -38.44 -12.73 -11.82
C ARG A 307 -38.61 -12.22 -13.24
N PHE A 308 -39.85 -12.22 -13.72
CA PHE A 308 -40.18 -11.68 -15.04
C PHE A 308 -41.11 -10.48 -14.90
N ASP A 309 -40.70 -9.34 -15.46
CA ASP A 309 -41.53 -8.14 -15.57
C ASP A 309 -42.36 -8.24 -16.85
N ASN A 310 -43.63 -8.59 -16.67
CA ASN A 310 -44.62 -8.72 -17.74
C ASN A 310 -44.90 -7.41 -18.49
N LEU A 311 -44.82 -6.25 -17.82
CA LEU A 311 -45.14 -4.96 -18.45
C LEU A 311 -44.00 -4.53 -19.37
N LYS A 312 -42.75 -4.75 -18.94
CA LYS A 312 -41.56 -4.36 -19.70
C LYS A 312 -41.00 -5.48 -20.57
N GLN A 313 -41.54 -6.70 -20.47
CA GLN A 313 -41.06 -7.91 -21.14
C GLN A 313 -39.57 -8.19 -20.85
N ILE A 314 -39.18 -8.12 -19.56
CA ILE A 314 -37.78 -8.26 -19.12
C ILE A 314 -37.66 -9.38 -18.08
N LEU A 315 -36.66 -10.25 -18.26
CA LEU A 315 -36.21 -11.19 -17.24
C LEU A 315 -35.18 -10.52 -16.34
N LEU A 316 -35.47 -10.52 -15.04
CA LEU A 316 -34.71 -9.86 -13.99
C LEU A 316 -34.17 -10.90 -13.02
N LEU A 317 -32.93 -10.69 -12.56
CA LEU A 317 -32.31 -11.47 -11.50
C LEU A 317 -32.07 -10.56 -10.31
N ASP A 318 -32.72 -10.86 -9.20
CA ASP A 318 -32.49 -10.19 -7.93
C ASP A 318 -31.41 -10.94 -7.16
N VAL A 319 -30.38 -10.20 -6.77
CA VAL A 319 -29.24 -10.73 -6.04
C VAL A 319 -29.14 -10.00 -4.72
N GLN A 320 -29.23 -10.77 -3.63
CA GLN A 320 -29.09 -10.26 -2.28
C GLN A 320 -27.69 -10.59 -1.78
N TRP A 321 -26.92 -9.59 -1.32
CA TRP A 321 -25.52 -9.76 -0.93
C TRP A 321 -25.30 -9.91 0.58
N SER A 322 -26.32 -9.61 1.40
CA SER A 322 -26.29 -9.77 2.85
C SER A 322 -27.68 -10.16 3.39
N GLU A 323 -27.76 -10.81 4.55
CA GLU A 323 -29.04 -11.18 5.19
C GLU A 323 -29.92 -9.94 5.49
N ASP A 324 -29.29 -8.80 5.86
CA ASP A 324 -29.96 -7.61 6.41
C ASP A 324 -30.15 -6.41 5.46
N GLY A 325 -30.28 -6.64 4.14
CA GLY A 325 -30.97 -5.64 3.29
C GLY A 325 -30.12 -4.82 2.32
N GLY A 326 -29.51 -5.50 1.36
CA GLY A 326 -29.12 -4.90 0.08
C GLY A 326 -29.37 -5.86 -1.07
N SER A 327 -30.43 -5.63 -1.85
CA SER A 327 -30.69 -6.37 -3.09
C SER A 327 -30.42 -5.48 -4.30
N LYS A 328 -29.72 -6.02 -5.30
CA LYS A 328 -29.61 -5.39 -6.62
C LYS A 328 -30.32 -6.24 -7.65
N THR A 329 -31.11 -5.59 -8.49
CA THR A 329 -31.80 -6.23 -9.61
C THR A 329 -30.98 -6.04 -10.87
N PHE A 330 -30.82 -7.11 -11.64
CA PHE A 330 -30.05 -7.10 -12.88
C PHE A 330 -30.94 -7.52 -14.05
N VAL A 331 -30.77 -6.86 -15.19
CA VAL A 331 -31.42 -7.27 -16.43
C VAL A 331 -30.68 -8.46 -17.02
N VAL A 332 -31.29 -9.64 -16.94
CA VAL A 332 -30.79 -10.85 -17.59
C VAL A 332 -31.05 -10.76 -19.09
N LYS A 333 -32.30 -10.44 -19.47
CA LYS A 333 -32.68 -10.34 -20.88
C LYS A 333 -33.93 -9.49 -21.11
N ARG A 334 -33.94 -8.68 -22.16
CA ARG A 334 -35.15 -8.04 -22.71
C ARG A 334 -35.68 -8.84 -23.90
N PHE A 335 -36.99 -9.00 -23.98
CA PHE A 335 -37.66 -9.66 -25.11
C PHE A 335 -38.33 -8.62 -26.01
N ASN A 336 -38.13 -8.74 -27.32
CA ASN A 336 -38.74 -7.84 -28.30
C ASN A 336 -40.18 -8.25 -28.59
N SER A 337 -41.10 -7.28 -28.58
CA SER A 337 -42.54 -7.46 -28.71
C SER A 337 -42.98 -7.67 -30.16
N ASN A 338 -42.66 -8.82 -30.75
CA ASN A 338 -43.36 -9.30 -31.93
C ASN A 338 -44.53 -10.18 -31.47
N PHE A 339 -45.75 -9.85 -31.92
CA PHE A 339 -47.06 -10.28 -31.38
C PHE A 339 -47.27 -11.80 -31.14
N GLY A 340 -46.46 -12.69 -31.73
CA GLY A 340 -46.51 -14.13 -31.47
C GLY A 340 -45.65 -14.64 -30.29
N HIS A 341 -44.65 -13.87 -29.85
CA HIS A 341 -43.75 -14.26 -28.76
C HIS A 341 -44.24 -13.80 -27.38
N CYS A 342 -44.92 -12.65 -27.29
CA CYS A 342 -45.41 -12.12 -26.01
C CYS A 342 -46.44 -13.05 -25.36
N SER A 343 -47.41 -13.59 -26.11
CA SER A 343 -48.44 -14.48 -25.53
C SER A 343 -47.85 -15.80 -25.00
N PHE A 344 -46.81 -16.31 -25.64
CA PHE A 344 -46.07 -17.50 -25.20
C PHE A 344 -45.19 -17.21 -23.98
N VAL A 345 -44.50 -16.06 -23.96
CA VAL A 345 -43.69 -15.59 -22.83
C VAL A 345 -44.59 -15.30 -21.62
N HIS A 346 -45.69 -14.57 -21.79
CA HIS A 346 -46.70 -14.35 -20.73
C HIS A 346 -47.20 -15.67 -20.15
N LYS A 347 -47.63 -16.64 -20.99
CA LYS A 347 -48.03 -17.97 -20.51
C LYS A 347 -46.92 -18.73 -19.77
N LEU A 348 -45.66 -18.43 -20.03
CA LEU A 348 -44.52 -19.05 -19.36
C LEU A 348 -44.21 -18.43 -17.98
N PHE A 349 -44.63 -17.18 -17.73
CA PHE A 349 -44.22 -16.37 -16.58
C PHE A 349 -45.38 -15.77 -15.74
N ASP A 350 -46.65 -15.86 -16.16
CA ASP A 350 -47.85 -15.33 -15.44
C ASP A 350 -48.28 -16.13 -14.19
N VAL A 351 -47.33 -16.75 -13.49
CA VAL A 351 -47.62 -17.62 -12.34
C VAL A 351 -47.17 -16.96 -11.04
N PRO A 352 -48.05 -16.81 -10.03
CA PRO A 352 -47.65 -16.30 -8.72
C PRO A 352 -46.64 -17.22 -8.00
N CYS A 353 -45.72 -16.62 -7.24
CA CYS A 353 -44.61 -17.31 -6.57
C CYS A 353 -45.07 -18.49 -5.71
N GLY A 354 -44.32 -19.60 -5.76
CA GLY A 354 -44.55 -20.80 -4.95
C GLY A 354 -45.51 -21.85 -5.52
N HIS A 355 -46.10 -21.64 -6.70
CA HIS A 355 -46.98 -22.63 -7.35
C HIS A 355 -46.27 -23.36 -8.50
N LYS A 356 -46.41 -24.68 -8.59
CA LYS A 356 -45.98 -25.47 -9.77
C LYS A 356 -47.01 -25.32 -10.89
N VAL A 357 -46.58 -25.04 -12.11
CA VAL A 357 -47.47 -25.01 -13.28
C VAL A 357 -47.07 -26.03 -14.31
N SER A 358 -48.03 -26.86 -14.68
CA SER A 358 -48.01 -27.67 -15.89
C SER A 358 -48.51 -26.81 -17.05
N VAL A 359 -47.61 -26.36 -17.93
CA VAL A 359 -48.01 -25.69 -19.17
C VAL A 359 -48.57 -26.76 -20.12
N VAL A 360 -49.88 -26.96 -20.06
CA VAL A 360 -50.60 -27.84 -20.99
C VAL A 360 -51.37 -26.97 -21.98
N ASP A 361 -51.00 -27.13 -23.25
CA ASP A 361 -51.61 -26.61 -24.49
C ASP A 361 -51.53 -25.10 -24.78
N CYS A 362 -51.06 -24.68 -25.96
CA CYS A 362 -51.58 -25.11 -27.28
C CYS A 362 -50.54 -24.83 -28.39
N ASN A 363 -50.38 -25.81 -29.29
CA ASN A 363 -49.70 -25.77 -30.60
C ASN A 363 -48.20 -25.39 -30.69
N SER A 364 -47.47 -25.30 -29.60
CA SER A 364 -46.00 -25.22 -29.66
C SER A 364 -45.38 -26.38 -28.90
N SER A 365 -44.84 -27.35 -29.64
CA SER A 365 -44.20 -28.55 -29.09
C SER A 365 -43.18 -28.18 -27.99
N GLY A 366 -43.06 -29.01 -26.96
CA GLY A 366 -42.08 -28.80 -25.88
C GLY A 366 -40.61 -28.64 -26.30
N GLY A 367 -40.28 -28.98 -27.55
CA GLY A 367 -39.01 -28.62 -28.18
C GLY A 367 -38.81 -27.12 -28.38
N SER A 368 -39.88 -26.33 -28.41
CA SER A 368 -39.88 -24.89 -28.65
C SER A 368 -39.50 -24.09 -27.41
N VAL A 369 -39.93 -24.46 -26.19
CA VAL A 369 -39.54 -23.76 -24.94
C VAL A 369 -38.03 -23.92 -24.68
N ALA A 370 -37.52 -25.16 -24.74
CA ALA A 370 -36.10 -25.45 -24.55
C ALA A 370 -35.23 -24.90 -25.70
N LYS A 371 -35.72 -24.91 -26.95
CA LYS A 371 -35.05 -24.19 -28.06
C LYS A 371 -35.15 -22.68 -27.87
N TYR A 372 -36.19 -22.15 -27.26
CA TYR A 372 -36.32 -20.72 -27.00
C TYR A 372 -35.29 -20.28 -25.97
N PHE A 373 -35.12 -20.97 -24.84
CA PHE A 373 -34.03 -20.71 -23.88
C PHE A 373 -32.63 -20.82 -24.51
N LYS A 374 -32.42 -21.88 -25.30
CA LYS A 374 -31.15 -22.10 -26.01
C LYS A 374 -30.89 -21.05 -27.12
N ARG A 375 -31.93 -20.51 -27.76
CA ARG A 375 -31.85 -19.42 -28.76
C ARG A 375 -31.88 -18.04 -28.12
N SER A 376 -32.40 -17.92 -26.90
CA SER A 376 -32.48 -16.67 -26.16
C SER A 376 -31.26 -16.43 -25.30
N ASN A 377 -30.20 -17.26 -25.37
CA ASN A 377 -28.92 -17.05 -24.68
C ASN A 377 -29.09 -16.75 -23.18
N VAL A 378 -30.15 -17.27 -22.55
CA VAL A 378 -30.23 -17.27 -21.09
C VAL A 378 -29.22 -18.29 -20.61
N ASP A 379 -28.27 -17.86 -19.79
CA ASP A 379 -27.10 -18.65 -19.41
C ASP A 379 -27.49 -20.01 -18.81
N ASN A 380 -26.71 -21.04 -19.14
CA ASN A 380 -27.02 -22.44 -18.76
C ASN A 380 -27.20 -22.57 -17.25
N ILE A 381 -26.44 -21.80 -16.47
CA ILE A 381 -26.49 -21.80 -15.00
C ILE A 381 -27.83 -21.31 -14.44
N LEU A 382 -28.43 -20.27 -15.03
CA LEU A 382 -29.75 -19.78 -14.60
C LEU A 382 -30.87 -20.75 -15.01
N GLY A 383 -30.69 -21.40 -16.17
CA GLY A 383 -31.56 -22.47 -16.64
C GLY A 383 -31.61 -23.66 -15.68
N GLU A 384 -30.47 -24.10 -15.17
CA GLU A 384 -30.38 -25.23 -14.24
C GLU A 384 -30.89 -24.92 -12.83
N LEU A 385 -30.66 -23.70 -12.35
CA LEU A 385 -31.06 -23.31 -10.99
C LEU A 385 -32.55 -23.02 -10.86
N PHE A 386 -33.17 -22.40 -11.87
CA PHE A 386 -34.53 -21.88 -11.78
C PHE A 386 -35.56 -22.62 -12.65
N PHE A 387 -35.17 -23.61 -13.46
CA PHE A 387 -36.10 -24.32 -14.33
C PHE A 387 -36.04 -25.85 -14.18
N GLU A 388 -37.20 -26.47 -13.98
CA GLU A 388 -37.32 -27.94 -13.96
C GLU A 388 -37.83 -28.47 -15.30
N LYS A 389 -37.20 -29.55 -15.78
CA LYS A 389 -37.64 -30.29 -16.96
C LYS A 389 -38.62 -31.38 -16.53
N SER A 390 -39.86 -31.30 -16.99
CA SER A 390 -40.90 -32.31 -16.75
C SER A 390 -41.12 -33.17 -17.99
N LYS A 391 -41.31 -34.48 -17.77
CA LYS A 391 -41.77 -35.45 -18.79
C LYS A 391 -43.13 -36.00 -18.37
N HIS A 392 -44.20 -35.27 -18.66
CA HIS A 392 -45.56 -35.82 -18.62
C HIS A 392 -46.14 -35.93 -20.03
N ASN A 393 -46.73 -37.09 -20.34
CA ASN A 393 -47.46 -37.40 -21.58
C ASN A 393 -46.78 -36.90 -22.87
N LYS A 394 -45.60 -37.45 -23.19
CA LYS A 394 -44.85 -37.26 -24.46
C LYS A 394 -44.53 -35.81 -24.88
N THR A 395 -44.82 -34.81 -24.06
CA THR A 395 -44.41 -33.41 -24.30
C THR A 395 -43.29 -33.01 -23.34
N ARG A 396 -42.21 -32.40 -23.87
CA ARG A 396 -41.07 -31.92 -23.07
C ARG A 396 -41.39 -30.54 -22.50
N GLN A 397 -41.84 -30.46 -21.26
CA GLN A 397 -42.18 -29.17 -20.65
C GLN A 397 -41.00 -28.66 -19.81
N ALA A 398 -40.76 -27.35 -19.82
CA ALA A 398 -39.82 -26.68 -18.92
C ALA A 398 -40.62 -25.66 -18.10
N VAL A 399 -40.50 -25.75 -16.78
CA VAL A 399 -41.29 -24.95 -15.83
C VAL A 399 -40.34 -24.08 -15.03
N MET A 400 -40.55 -22.77 -15.00
CA MET A 400 -39.79 -21.88 -14.11
C MET A 400 -40.32 -22.03 -12.69
N LYS A 401 -39.41 -22.17 -11.73
CA LYS A 401 -39.70 -21.94 -10.32
C LYS A 401 -39.29 -20.53 -9.98
N THR A 402 -40.25 -19.61 -9.87
CA THR A 402 -40.10 -18.36 -9.15
C THR A 402 -39.93 -18.70 -7.66
N ARG A 403 -38.70 -19.04 -7.28
CA ARG A 403 -38.32 -19.26 -5.90
C ARG A 403 -37.00 -18.58 -5.62
N LYS A 404 -36.90 -17.97 -4.46
CA LYS A 404 -35.64 -17.52 -3.90
C LYS A 404 -34.81 -18.74 -3.50
N ILE A 405 -33.58 -18.82 -3.97
CA ILE A 405 -32.66 -19.93 -3.68
C ILE A 405 -31.57 -19.39 -2.76
N SER A 406 -31.39 -20.02 -1.60
CA SER A 406 -30.29 -19.67 -0.70
C SER A 406 -28.95 -20.10 -1.30
N CYS A 407 -27.91 -19.32 -1.05
CA CYS A 407 -26.54 -19.64 -1.44
C CYS A 407 -26.05 -20.98 -0.88
N SER A 408 -26.59 -21.42 0.25
CA SER A 408 -26.30 -22.73 0.84
C SER A 408 -26.82 -23.91 -0.01
N GLU A 409 -27.84 -23.69 -0.83
CA GLU A 409 -28.44 -24.69 -1.71
C GLU A 409 -27.72 -24.84 -3.07
N ILE A 410 -26.76 -23.96 -3.35
CA ILE A 410 -26.04 -23.92 -4.63
C ILE A 410 -24.61 -24.43 -4.41
N SER A 411 -24.18 -25.38 -5.25
CA SER A 411 -22.81 -25.91 -5.15
C SER A 411 -21.76 -24.80 -5.39
N GLU A 412 -20.57 -24.95 -4.81
CA GLU A 412 -19.49 -23.96 -4.91
C GLU A 412 -19.13 -23.59 -6.36
N ILE A 413 -19.11 -24.58 -7.26
CA ILE A 413 -18.83 -24.37 -8.69
C ILE A 413 -19.93 -23.53 -9.34
N GLN A 414 -21.18 -23.86 -9.08
CA GLN A 414 -22.35 -23.13 -9.61
C GLN A 414 -22.44 -21.71 -9.05
N ARG A 415 -22.01 -21.47 -7.80
CA ARG A 415 -21.94 -20.14 -7.20
C ARG A 415 -20.91 -19.25 -7.88
N GLN A 416 -19.73 -19.80 -8.16
CA GLN A 416 -18.67 -19.06 -8.85
C GLN A 416 -19.04 -18.74 -10.31
N GLU A 417 -19.78 -19.62 -10.98
CA GLU A 417 -20.32 -19.37 -12.32
C GLU A 417 -21.41 -18.30 -12.30
N LEU A 418 -22.35 -18.40 -11.35
CA LEU A 418 -23.41 -17.42 -11.22
C LEU A 418 -22.87 -16.02 -10.85
N ALA A 419 -21.88 -15.92 -9.96
CA ALA A 419 -21.25 -14.65 -9.60
C ALA A 419 -20.55 -13.99 -10.81
N ARG A 420 -19.88 -14.79 -11.66
CA ARG A 420 -19.30 -14.30 -12.92
C ARG A 420 -20.38 -13.80 -13.89
N HIS A 421 -21.49 -14.53 -13.99
CA HIS A 421 -22.61 -14.12 -14.82
C HIS A 421 -23.21 -12.78 -14.37
N ILE A 422 -23.49 -12.62 -13.07
CA ILE A 422 -24.04 -11.39 -12.49
C ILE A 422 -23.18 -10.16 -12.79
N LYS A 423 -21.84 -10.30 -12.76
CA LYS A 423 -20.91 -9.21 -13.09
C LYS A 423 -21.04 -8.72 -14.54
N GLY A 424 -21.47 -9.59 -15.45
CA GLY A 424 -21.69 -9.26 -16.86
C GLY A 424 -23.08 -8.66 -17.16
N LEU A 425 -24.00 -8.69 -16.19
CA LEU A 425 -25.35 -8.17 -16.37
C LEU A 425 -25.43 -6.68 -16.06
N LYS A 426 -26.31 -5.98 -16.78
CA LYS A 426 -26.57 -4.56 -16.53
C LYS A 426 -27.53 -4.43 -15.35
N VAL A 427 -27.17 -3.56 -14.40
CA VAL A 427 -28.04 -3.22 -13.27
C VAL A 427 -29.35 -2.65 -13.82
N HIS A 428 -30.48 -3.17 -13.35
CA HIS A 428 -31.79 -2.63 -13.65
C HIS A 428 -32.06 -1.46 -12.71
N GLU A 429 -31.86 -0.24 -13.21
CA GLU A 429 -32.31 0.94 -12.49
C GLU A 429 -33.81 1.11 -12.73
N PRO A 430 -34.66 1.11 -11.68
CA PRO A 430 -36.06 1.47 -11.85
C PRO A 430 -36.12 2.91 -12.34
N LEU A 431 -36.86 3.16 -13.42
CA LEU A 431 -37.23 4.52 -13.80
C LEU A 431 -37.96 5.14 -12.60
N LYS A 432 -37.43 6.26 -12.09
CA LYS A 432 -38.06 7.04 -11.02
C LYS A 432 -39.41 7.58 -11.46
#